data_AF-A0A812VR58-F1
#
_entry.id   AF-A0A812VR58-F1
#
_cell.length_a   1.000
_cell.length_b   1.000
_cell.length_c   1.000
_cell.angle_alpha   90.00
_cell.angle_beta   90.00
_cell.angle_gamma   90.00
#
_symmetry.space_group_name_H-M   'P 1'
#
loop_
_entity.id
_entity.type
_entity.pdbx_description
1 polymer ?
#
loop_
_entity_poly.entity_id
_entity_poly.type
_entity_poly.pdbx_seq_one_letter_code
_entity_poly.pdbx_strand_id
1 'polypeptide(L)'
;MALPEPLDLGFVVLIPQQREGSDLAELVLKAKDAELTDQGVTQMTDYIDRFLEFEGVKKNGFSMVYDMRFLRVPSMKIVMRLAEWGRDPARTETFQRMNKACKVVVSEGLKTRLAKGILTTFFFVCPPVCDTYLLTATDQPESEGVYFAPPPPTSDEQTDPDDEERDDNAQG
;
A
#
# COMPACT_ATOMS: atom_id res chain seq x y z
N MET A 1 16.42 2.26 -13.69
CA MET A 1 16.26 3.70 -13.41
C MET A 1 16.31 3.90 -11.93
N ALA A 2 16.84 5.03 -11.46
CA ALA A 2 16.88 5.36 -10.04
C ALA A 2 15.47 5.76 -9.55
N LEU A 3 15.16 5.44 -8.28
CA LEU A 3 13.99 5.92 -7.57
C LEU A 3 14.11 7.44 -7.30
N PRO A 4 13.02 8.16 -6.96
CA PRO A 4 13.12 9.59 -6.64
C PRO A 4 13.97 9.82 -5.39
N GLU A 5 14.47 11.04 -5.20
CA GLU A 5 15.13 11.41 -3.93
C GLU A 5 14.10 11.47 -2.79
N PRO A 6 14.48 11.14 -1.54
CA PRO A 6 13.61 11.28 -0.39
C PRO A 6 13.05 12.70 -0.22
N LEU A 7 11.82 12.82 0.26
CA LEU A 7 11.16 14.10 0.50
C LEU A 7 10.82 14.27 1.98
N ASP A 8 11.33 15.33 2.61
CA ASP A 8 11.01 15.71 3.98
C ASP A 8 10.02 16.88 4.01
N LEU A 9 8.86 16.65 4.61
CA LEU A 9 7.78 17.64 4.74
C LEU A 9 7.62 18.16 6.18
N GLY A 10 8.59 17.87 7.06
CA GLY A 10 8.57 18.27 8.47
C GLY A 10 7.72 17.37 9.37
N PHE A 11 6.56 16.89 8.91
CA PHE A 11 5.69 15.93 9.62
C PHE A 11 5.81 14.49 9.14
N VAL A 12 6.38 14.29 7.95
CA VAL A 12 6.64 12.98 7.36
C VAL A 12 7.89 13.06 6.49
N VAL A 13 8.64 11.97 6.43
CA VAL A 13 9.68 11.75 5.41
C VAL A 13 9.22 10.62 4.51
N LEU A 14 9.18 10.87 3.21
CA LEU A 14 8.92 9.87 2.18
C LEU A 14 10.27 9.35 1.68
N ILE A 15 10.54 8.07 1.93
CA ILE A 15 11.82 7.43 1.62
C ILE A 15 11.54 6.31 0.62
N PRO A 16 11.77 6.53 -0.69
CA PRO A 16 11.72 5.46 -1.67
C PRO A 16 13.00 4.63 -1.57
N GLN A 17 12.86 3.32 -1.57
CA GLN A 17 13.97 2.37 -1.49
C GLN A 17 13.62 1.10 -2.27
N GLN A 18 14.61 0.23 -2.48
CA GLN A 18 14.34 -1.11 -2.98
C GLN A 18 13.97 -2.00 -1.78
N ARG A 19 12.91 -2.83 -1.90
CA ARG A 19 12.58 -3.79 -0.87
C ARG A 19 13.67 -4.87 -0.79
N GLU A 20 14.10 -5.18 0.42
CA GLU A 20 15.10 -6.22 0.65
C GLU A 20 14.62 -7.58 0.11
N GLY A 21 15.48 -8.25 -0.66
CA GLY A 21 15.19 -9.58 -1.23
C GLY A 21 14.12 -9.60 -2.32
N SER A 22 13.73 -8.45 -2.90
CA SER A 22 12.66 -8.36 -3.89
C SER A 22 12.94 -7.31 -4.96
N ASP A 23 12.30 -7.46 -6.13
CA ASP A 23 12.30 -6.47 -7.22
C ASP A 23 11.28 -5.33 -7.02
N LEU A 24 10.52 -5.35 -5.91
CA LEU A 24 9.57 -4.31 -5.55
C LEU A 24 10.26 -3.03 -5.07
N ALA A 25 9.79 -1.90 -5.59
CA ALA A 25 10.06 -0.61 -4.98
C ALA A 25 9.26 -0.47 -3.68
N GLU A 26 9.84 0.09 -2.63
CA GLU A 26 9.19 0.31 -1.34
C GLU A 26 9.18 1.81 -1.03
N LEU A 27 8.02 2.35 -0.69
CA LEU A 27 7.89 3.73 -0.23
C LEU A 27 7.60 3.75 1.26
N VAL A 28 8.56 4.24 2.04
CA VAL A 28 8.42 4.40 3.49
C VAL A 28 7.95 5.81 3.84
N LEU A 29 6.77 5.90 4.44
CA LEU A 29 6.22 7.12 5.03
C LEU A 29 6.55 7.12 6.52
N LYS A 30 7.62 7.82 6.88
CA LYS A 30 8.08 7.93 8.26
C LYS A 30 7.51 9.16 8.92
N ALA A 31 6.49 8.98 9.76
CA ALA A 31 5.89 10.06 10.52
C ALA A 31 6.91 10.68 11.49
N LYS A 32 6.78 11.98 11.70
CA LYS A 32 7.47 12.76 12.72
C LYS A 32 6.44 13.33 13.68
N ASP A 33 6.89 13.65 14.89
CA ASP A 33 6.06 14.30 15.92
C ASP A 33 5.85 15.78 15.60
N ALA A 34 5.10 16.05 14.54
CA ALA A 34 4.76 17.39 14.08
C ALA A 34 3.33 17.41 13.49
N GLU A 35 2.78 18.61 13.34
CA GLU A 35 1.43 18.79 12.83
C GLU A 35 1.34 18.50 11.33
N LEU A 36 0.29 17.78 10.93
CA LEU A 36 -0.03 17.55 9.53
C LEU A 36 -0.74 18.78 8.98
N THR A 37 -0.09 19.48 8.05
CA THR A 37 -0.69 20.67 7.40
C THR A 37 -1.38 20.28 6.10
N ASP A 38 -2.37 21.09 5.68
CA ASP A 38 -3.04 20.86 4.40
C ASP A 38 -2.06 20.91 3.22
N GLN A 39 -1.16 21.88 3.20
CA GLN A 39 -0.14 21.98 2.16
C GLN A 39 0.78 20.76 2.17
N GLY A 40 1.21 20.34 3.35
CA GLY A 40 2.06 19.17 3.53
C GLY A 40 1.39 17.89 3.03
N VAL A 41 0.09 17.71 3.30
CA VAL A 41 -0.68 16.58 2.76
C VAL A 41 -0.76 16.62 1.23
N THR A 42 -0.95 17.80 0.61
CA THR A 42 -0.88 17.92 -0.87
C THR A 42 0.46 17.43 -1.40
N GLN A 43 1.55 17.93 -0.82
CA GLN A 43 2.91 17.60 -1.28
C GLN A 43 3.22 16.12 -1.09
N MET A 44 2.73 15.53 0.00
CA MET A 44 2.85 14.10 0.27
C MET A 44 2.11 13.28 -0.80
N THR A 45 0.86 13.62 -1.11
CA THR A 45 0.06 12.89 -2.10
C THR A 45 0.61 13.05 -3.52
N ASP A 46 1.06 14.25 -3.90
CA ASP A 46 1.68 14.51 -5.20
C ASP A 46 2.98 13.72 -5.38
N TYR A 47 3.75 13.55 -4.29
CA TYR A 47 4.95 12.74 -4.30
C TYR A 47 4.63 11.26 -4.48
N ILE A 48 3.60 10.75 -3.79
CA ILE A 48 3.14 9.36 -3.97
C ILE A 48 2.71 9.14 -5.42
N ASP A 49 1.88 10.03 -5.97
CA ASP A 49 1.43 9.92 -7.36
C ASP A 49 2.63 9.93 -8.34
N ARG A 50 3.66 10.76 -8.09
CA ARG A 50 4.90 10.75 -8.88
C ARG A 50 5.71 9.47 -8.71
N PHE A 51 5.81 8.92 -7.50
CA PHE A 51 6.51 7.67 -7.22
C PHE A 51 5.92 6.51 -8.04
N LEU A 52 4.59 6.47 -8.18
CA LEU A 52 3.88 5.45 -8.96
C LEU A 52 4.23 5.49 -10.45
N GLU A 53 4.71 6.63 -10.95
CA GLU A 53 5.05 6.80 -12.36
C GLU A 53 6.42 6.22 -12.75
N PHE A 54 7.25 5.80 -11.79
CA PHE A 54 8.58 5.26 -12.05
C PHE A 54 8.52 3.89 -12.74
N GLU A 55 9.37 3.69 -13.74
CA GLU A 55 9.42 2.44 -14.53
C GLU A 55 9.55 1.17 -13.68
N GLY A 56 10.37 1.21 -12.63
CA GLY A 56 10.52 0.07 -11.70
C GLY A 56 9.20 -0.26 -10.99
N VAL A 57 8.45 0.77 -10.60
CA VAL A 57 7.12 0.62 -9.95
C VAL A 57 6.10 0.09 -10.95
N LYS A 58 6.03 0.66 -12.16
CA LYS A 58 5.11 0.20 -13.21
C LYS A 58 5.36 -1.25 -13.64
N LYS A 59 6.63 -1.65 -13.68
CA LYS A 59 7.04 -2.98 -14.14
C LYS A 59 6.84 -4.05 -13.08
N ASN A 60 7.27 -3.79 -11.84
CA ASN A 60 7.36 -4.81 -10.80
C ASN A 60 6.28 -4.66 -9.72
N GLY A 61 5.64 -3.49 -9.63
CA GLY A 61 4.80 -3.11 -8.51
C GLY A 61 5.59 -2.45 -7.38
N PHE A 62 4.89 -2.18 -6.28
CA PHE A 62 5.47 -1.53 -5.11
C PHE A 62 4.93 -2.08 -3.80
N SER A 63 5.57 -1.70 -2.70
CA SER A 63 5.04 -1.84 -1.33
C SER A 63 5.08 -0.52 -0.58
N MET A 64 4.20 -0.39 0.41
CA MET A 64 4.09 0.80 1.25
C MET A 64 4.45 0.47 2.70
N VAL A 65 5.21 1.34 3.36
CA VAL A 65 5.46 1.25 4.79
C VAL A 65 4.97 2.52 5.46
N TYR A 66 4.01 2.39 6.36
CA TYR A 66 3.51 3.48 7.19
C TYR A 66 4.16 3.37 8.57
N ASP A 67 5.26 4.10 8.80
CA ASP A 67 5.87 4.20 10.13
C ASP A 67 5.17 5.30 10.93
N MET A 68 4.20 4.86 11.74
CA MET A 68 3.29 5.68 12.53
C MET A 68 3.75 5.83 13.98
N ARG A 69 4.96 5.38 14.34
CA ARG A 69 5.46 5.40 15.73
C ARG A 69 5.40 6.80 16.36
N PHE A 70 5.67 7.82 15.54
CA PHE A 70 5.66 9.24 15.92
C PHE A 70 4.51 10.03 15.30
N LEU A 71 3.49 9.35 14.76
CA LEU A 71 2.34 10.05 14.19
C LEU A 71 1.50 10.70 15.29
N ARG A 72 1.30 12.01 15.19
CA ARG A 72 0.29 12.73 15.97
C ARG A 72 -1.10 12.40 15.45
N VAL A 73 -2.10 12.38 16.33
CA VAL A 73 -3.51 12.14 15.94
C VAL A 73 -3.90 13.18 14.88
N PRO A 74 -4.23 12.75 13.64
CA PRO A 74 -4.63 13.69 12.60
C PRO A 74 -6.02 14.26 12.92
N SER A 75 -6.29 15.48 12.46
CA SER A 75 -7.65 16.01 12.50
C SER A 75 -8.56 15.21 11.56
N MET A 76 -9.86 15.17 11.85
CA MET A 76 -10.83 14.51 10.95
C MET A 76 -10.83 15.11 9.55
N LYS A 77 -10.52 16.40 9.40
CA LYS A 77 -10.36 17.06 8.10
C LYS A 77 -9.25 16.39 7.28
N ILE A 78 -8.07 16.15 7.87
CA ILE A 78 -6.95 15.49 7.19
C ILE A 78 -7.31 14.04 6.83
N VAL A 79 -7.99 13.32 7.74
CA VAL A 79 -8.45 11.95 7.48
C VAL A 79 -9.41 11.90 6.29
N MET A 80 -10.42 12.77 6.26
CA MET A 80 -11.39 12.82 5.16
C MET A 80 -10.72 13.15 3.83
N ARG A 81 -9.75 14.07 3.86
CA ARG A 81 -8.99 14.44 2.66
C ARG A 81 -8.14 13.30 2.09
N LEU A 82 -7.46 12.53 2.94
CA LEU A 82 -6.72 11.35 2.50
C LEU A 82 -7.66 10.27 1.95
N ALA A 83 -8.86 10.13 2.55
CA ALA A 83 -9.88 9.22 2.03
C ALA A 83 -10.43 9.68 0.68
N GLU A 84 -10.64 10.99 0.47
CA GLU A 84 -11.05 11.56 -0.82
C GLU A 84 -9.99 11.36 -1.89
N TRP A 85 -8.71 11.61 -1.57
CA TRP A 85 -7.60 11.28 -2.46
C TRP A 85 -7.60 9.78 -2.78
N GLY A 86 -7.74 8.90 -1.81
CA GLY A 86 -7.76 7.45 -2.04
C GLY A 86 -8.94 6.94 -2.90
N ARG A 87 -10.04 7.70 -3.02
CA ARG A 87 -11.25 7.29 -3.75
C ARG A 87 -11.21 7.51 -5.27
N ASP A 88 -10.17 8.12 -5.80
CA ASP A 88 -10.00 8.23 -7.24
C ASP A 88 -9.98 6.83 -7.88
N PRO A 89 -10.82 6.55 -8.91
CA PRO A 89 -10.89 5.23 -9.52
C PRO A 89 -9.57 4.77 -10.15
N ALA A 90 -8.84 5.66 -10.83
CA ALA A 90 -7.58 5.31 -11.48
C ALA A 90 -6.49 5.00 -10.44
N ARG A 91 -6.51 5.71 -9.31
CA ARG A 91 -5.64 5.41 -8.16
C ARG A 91 -6.03 4.08 -7.52
N THR A 92 -7.31 3.83 -7.35
CA THR A 92 -7.82 2.57 -6.77
C THR A 92 -7.36 1.37 -7.60
N GLU A 93 -7.55 1.43 -8.92
CA GLU A 93 -7.10 0.39 -9.86
C GLU A 93 -5.57 0.21 -9.81
N THR A 94 -4.83 1.32 -9.80
CA THR A 94 -3.37 1.31 -9.66
C THR A 94 -2.92 0.60 -8.40
N PHE A 95 -3.49 0.94 -7.24
CA PHE A 95 -3.13 0.32 -5.97
C PHE A 95 -3.55 -1.15 -5.93
N GLN A 96 -4.74 -1.51 -6.41
CA GLN A 96 -5.19 -2.91 -6.47
C GLN A 96 -4.26 -3.77 -7.33
N ARG A 97 -3.83 -3.25 -8.48
CA ARG A 97 -2.98 -3.99 -9.41
C ARG A 97 -1.52 -4.04 -8.97
N MET A 98 -0.98 -2.92 -8.49
CA MET A 98 0.48 -2.73 -8.35
C MET A 98 0.98 -2.72 -6.90
N ASN A 99 0.13 -2.44 -5.90
CA ASN A 99 0.55 -2.52 -4.51
C ASN A 99 0.56 -3.98 -4.05
N LYS A 100 1.74 -4.53 -3.79
CA LYS A 100 1.93 -5.95 -3.46
C LYS A 100 2.03 -6.20 -1.96
N ALA A 101 2.30 -5.18 -1.16
CA ALA A 101 2.30 -5.32 0.30
C ALA A 101 2.19 -3.97 1.02
N CYS A 102 1.61 -4.01 2.21
CA CYS A 102 1.56 -2.90 3.14
C CYS A 102 2.17 -3.29 4.48
N LYS A 103 2.99 -2.41 5.07
CA LYS A 103 3.46 -2.53 6.45
C LYS A 103 2.95 -1.33 7.24
N VAL A 104 2.33 -1.59 8.38
CA VAL A 104 1.94 -0.58 9.37
C VAL A 104 2.85 -0.77 10.58
N VAL A 105 3.71 0.19 10.85
CA VAL A 105 4.66 0.12 11.97
C VAL A 105 4.22 1.07 13.07
N VAL A 106 3.99 0.54 14.27
CA VAL A 106 3.55 1.30 15.45
C VAL A 106 4.45 1.00 16.65
N SER A 107 4.46 1.86 17.66
CA SER A 107 5.25 1.57 18.86
C SER A 107 4.70 0.32 19.55
N GLU A 108 5.59 -0.48 20.15
CA GLU A 108 5.21 -1.65 20.93
C GLU A 108 4.25 -1.29 22.09
N GLY A 109 3.44 -2.26 22.53
CA GLY A 109 2.58 -2.15 23.69
C GLY A 109 1.14 -1.76 23.34
N LEU A 110 0.60 -0.74 24.00
CA LEU A 110 -0.82 -0.38 23.87
C LEU A 110 -1.18 0.08 22.45
N LYS A 111 -0.28 0.82 21.78
CA LYS A 111 -0.49 1.28 20.40
C LYS A 111 -0.63 0.10 19.43
N THR A 112 0.19 -0.95 19.57
CA THR A 112 0.08 -2.17 18.75
C THR A 112 -1.25 -2.89 18.96
N ARG A 113 -1.71 -3.03 20.21
CA ARG A 113 -3.00 -3.66 20.51
C ARG A 113 -4.17 -2.86 19.92
N LEU A 114 -4.12 -1.54 20.04
CA LEU A 114 -5.13 -0.65 19.46
C LEU A 114 -5.12 -0.71 17.93
N ALA A 115 -3.95 -0.59 17.30
CA ALA A 115 -3.79 -0.68 15.85
C ALA A 115 -4.31 -2.02 15.31
N LYS A 116 -4.00 -3.13 15.99
CA LYS A 116 -4.53 -4.45 15.65
C LYS A 116 -6.06 -4.45 15.68
N GLY A 117 -6.68 -3.92 16.74
CA GLY A 117 -8.14 -3.86 16.85
C GLY A 117 -8.80 -3.01 15.76
N ILE A 118 -8.22 -1.84 15.45
CA ILE A 118 -8.70 -0.95 14.39
C ILE A 118 -8.59 -1.63 13.02
N LEU A 119 -7.42 -2.16 12.68
CA LEU A 119 -7.20 -2.83 11.39
C LEU A 119 -8.06 -4.09 11.24
N THR A 120 -8.22 -4.88 12.30
CA THR A 120 -9.11 -6.06 12.28
C THR A 120 -10.56 -5.64 11.97
N THR A 121 -11.05 -4.58 12.64
CA THR A 121 -12.41 -4.09 12.42
C THR A 121 -12.57 -3.50 11.02
N PHE A 122 -11.58 -2.73 10.55
CA PHE A 122 -11.59 -2.15 9.21
C PHE A 122 -11.58 -3.24 8.14
N PHE A 123 -10.68 -4.23 8.24
CA PHE A 123 -10.55 -5.33 7.29
C PHE A 123 -11.70 -6.34 7.33
N PHE A 124 -12.48 -6.37 8.42
CA PHE A 124 -13.76 -7.09 8.43
C PHE A 124 -14.80 -6.46 7.48
N VAL A 125 -14.78 -5.13 7.33
CA VAL A 125 -15.72 -4.39 6.47
C VAL A 125 -15.17 -4.22 5.05
N CYS A 126 -13.87 -3.96 4.91
CA CYS A 126 -13.19 -3.71 3.66
C CYS A 126 -11.91 -4.57 3.63
N PRO A 127 -11.94 -5.78 3.06
CA PRO A 127 -10.79 -6.68 3.06
C PRO A 127 -9.54 -6.01 2.49
N PRO A 128 -8.34 -6.35 2.99
CA PRO A 128 -7.10 -5.79 2.47
C PRO A 128 -6.92 -6.23 1.01
N VAL A 129 -6.39 -5.34 0.17
CA VAL A 129 -6.16 -5.60 -1.26
C VAL A 129 -4.84 -6.33 -1.52
N CYS A 130 -3.94 -6.34 -0.55
CA CYS A 130 -2.62 -6.97 -0.60
C CYS A 130 -2.20 -7.42 0.79
N ASP A 131 -1.13 -8.21 0.86
CA ASP A 131 -0.55 -8.66 2.12
C ASP A 131 -0.23 -7.48 3.03
N THR A 132 -0.91 -7.42 4.18
CA THR A 132 -0.75 -6.32 5.14
C THR A 132 -0.19 -6.83 6.46
N TYR A 133 0.88 -6.20 6.92
CA TYR A 133 1.60 -6.56 8.14
C TYR A 133 1.51 -5.41 9.16
N LEU A 134 1.16 -5.73 10.40
CA LEU A 134 1.30 -4.81 11.53
C LEU A 134 2.54 -5.22 12.34
N LEU A 135 3.51 -4.30 12.39
CA LEU A 135 4.84 -4.49 12.98
C LEU A 135 5.11 -3.46 14.08
N THR A 136 6.12 -3.73 14.91
CA THR A 136 6.60 -2.81 15.95
C THR A 136 7.92 -2.12 15.60
N ALA A 137 8.65 -2.64 14.61
CA ALA A 137 9.83 -2.02 14.03
C ALA A 137 9.85 -2.17 12.50
N THR A 138 10.61 -1.31 11.82
CA THR A 138 10.70 -1.29 10.34
C THR A 138 11.55 -2.43 9.79
N ASP A 139 12.51 -2.91 10.59
CA ASP A 139 13.43 -4.01 10.32
C ASP A 139 12.96 -5.35 10.93
N GLN A 140 11.79 -5.36 11.57
CA GLN A 140 11.20 -6.58 12.10
C GLN A 140 10.83 -7.52 10.94
N PRO A 141 11.17 -8.82 11.01
CA PRO A 141 10.71 -9.81 10.06
C PRO A 141 9.18 -9.86 9.98
N GLU A 142 8.64 -9.95 8.75
CA GLU A 142 7.20 -9.99 8.50
C GLU A 142 6.51 -11.18 9.19
N SER A 143 7.22 -12.30 9.35
CA SER A 143 6.74 -13.51 10.03
C SER A 143 6.49 -13.33 11.53
N GLU A 144 7.04 -12.28 12.14
CA GLU A 144 6.86 -11.96 13.55
C GLU A 144 5.73 -10.94 13.79
N GLY A 145 5.14 -10.41 12.72
CA GLY A 145 4.07 -9.44 12.74
C GLY A 145 2.66 -10.03 12.87
N VAL A 146 1.66 -9.15 12.98
CA VAL A 146 0.27 -9.55 12.73
C VAL A 146 0.00 -9.43 11.24
N TYR A 147 -0.39 -10.54 10.62
CA TYR A 147 -0.67 -10.63 9.19
C TYR A 147 -2.17 -10.54 8.90
N PHE A 148 -2.53 -9.75 7.89
CA PHE A 148 -3.86 -9.64 7.31
C PHE A 148 -3.77 -10.00 5.82
N ALA A 149 -4.30 -11.17 5.47
CA ALA A 149 -4.28 -11.68 4.10
C ALA A 149 -5.35 -11.00 3.25
N PRO A 150 -5.08 -10.73 1.95
CA PRO A 150 -6.12 -10.39 1.01
C PRO A 150 -7.12 -11.54 0.84
N PRO A 151 -8.36 -11.26 0.42
CA PRO A 151 -9.31 -12.32 0.10
C PRO A 151 -8.78 -13.18 -1.05
N PRO A 152 -9.12 -14.48 -1.09
CA PRO A 152 -8.76 -15.33 -2.22
C PRO A 152 -9.38 -14.77 -3.52
N PRO A 153 -8.71 -14.94 -4.67
CA PRO A 153 -9.28 -14.55 -5.95
C PRO A 153 -10.60 -15.28 -6.18
N THR A 154 -11.65 -14.55 -6.54
CA THR A 154 -12.93 -15.15 -6.92
C THR A 154 -12.76 -15.89 -8.24
N SER A 155 -13.31 -17.09 -8.33
CA SER A 155 -13.12 -18.07 -9.43
C SER A 155 -13.55 -17.61 -10.83
N ASP A 156 -13.97 -16.36 -11.01
CA ASP A 156 -14.47 -15.81 -12.28
C ASP A 156 -13.35 -15.23 -13.18
N GLU A 157 -12.08 -15.24 -12.74
CA GLU A 157 -10.91 -14.81 -13.53
C GLU A 157 -10.10 -15.97 -14.14
N GLN A 158 -10.67 -17.18 -14.24
CA GLN A 158 -10.14 -18.19 -15.16
C GLN A 158 -10.64 -17.89 -16.57
N THR A 159 -9.87 -17.09 -17.32
CA THR A 159 -9.94 -17.12 -18.78
C THR A 159 -9.59 -18.54 -19.22
N ASP A 160 -10.60 -19.31 -19.64
CA ASP A 160 -10.45 -20.57 -20.35
C ASP A 160 -9.51 -20.36 -21.55
N PRO A 161 -8.37 -21.05 -21.63
CA PRO A 161 -7.57 -21.10 -22.84
C PRO A 161 -7.90 -22.41 -23.57
N ASP A 162 -9.12 -22.55 -24.10
CA ASP A 162 -9.48 -23.68 -24.97
C ASP A 162 -10.60 -23.26 -25.95
N ASP A 163 -10.32 -22.23 -26.77
CA ASP A 163 -10.99 -22.02 -28.06
C ASP A 163 -10.00 -22.32 -29.21
N GLU A 164 -9.29 -23.45 -29.13
CA GLU A 164 -8.66 -24.09 -30.28
C GLU A 164 -9.21 -25.51 -30.43
N GLU A 165 -10.21 -25.66 -31.31
CA GLU A 165 -10.41 -26.77 -32.26
C GLU A 165 -11.91 -27.01 -32.54
N ARG A 166 -12.35 -26.67 -33.75
CA ARG A 166 -12.88 -27.62 -34.76
C ARG A 166 -13.59 -26.87 -35.88
N ASP A 167 -12.94 -26.80 -37.03
CA ASP A 167 -13.66 -26.79 -38.30
C ASP A 167 -12.96 -27.78 -39.23
N ASP A 168 -13.23 -29.05 -38.99
CA ASP A 168 -13.00 -30.14 -39.94
C ASP A 168 -14.32 -30.88 -40.15
N ASN A 169 -14.67 -31.05 -41.42
CA ASN A 169 -15.84 -31.72 -42.02
C ASN A 169 -17.17 -30.97 -42.11
N ALA A 170 -17.37 -30.32 -43.26
CA ALA A 170 -18.62 -30.46 -44.01
C ALA A 170 -18.35 -31.33 -45.26
N GLN A 171 -18.79 -32.59 -45.22
CA GLN A 171 -18.94 -33.48 -46.36
C GLN A 171 -20.17 -33.10 -47.19
N GLY A 172 -20.15 -33.33 -48.50
CA GLY A 172 -21.35 -33.40 -49.34
C GLY A 172 -21.15 -32.96 -50.77
#